data_AF-A0A2E8HBF2-F1
#
_entry.id   AF-A0A2E8HBF2-F1
#
_cell.length_a   1.000
_cell.length_b   1.000
_cell.length_c   1.000
_cell.angle_alpha   90.00
_cell.angle_beta   90.00
_cell.angle_gamma   90.00
#
_symmetry.space_group_name_H-M   'P 1'
#
loop_
_entity.id
_entity.type
_entity.pdbx_description
1 polymer ?
#
loop_
_entity_poly.entity_id
_entity_poly.type
_entity_poly.pdbx_seq_one_letter_code
_entity_poly.pdbx_strand_id
1 'polypeptide(L)' 'MLSEKMAAALNGQVNVELQSAYQYLAMSAFFESTDLKGFSHWMRIQDQEERADLAI' A
#
# COMPACT_ATOMS: atom_id res chain seq x y z
N MET A 1 3.53 -27.68 6.22
CA MET A 1 4.20 -26.39 6.53
C MET A 1 4.71 -25.79 5.24
N LEU A 2 4.76 -24.45 5.15
CA LEU A 2 5.34 -23.74 4.00
C LEU A 2 6.83 -24.07 3.87
N SER A 3 7.34 -24.10 2.63
CA SER A 3 8.78 -24.20 2.38
C SER A 3 9.47 -22.89 2.76
N GLU A 4 10.76 -22.94 3.09
CA GLU A 4 11.55 -21.75 3.42
C GLU A 4 11.52 -20.72 2.30
N LYS A 5 11.58 -21.16 1.04
CA LYS A 5 11.46 -20.30 -0.14
C LYS A 5 10.13 -19.56 -0.18
N MET A 6 9.02 -20.24 0.13
CA MET A 6 7.69 -19.62 0.10
C MET A 6 7.51 -18.66 1.27
N ALA A 7 7.98 -19.04 2.46
CA ALA A 7 7.96 -18.15 3.63
C ALA A 7 8.77 -16.86 3.39
N ALA A 8 9.95 -16.97 2.75
CA ALA A 8 10.76 -15.82 2.39
C ALA A 8 10.07 -14.92 1.35
N ALA A 9 9.42 -15.50 0.34
CA ALA A 9 8.67 -14.75 -0.67
C ALA A 9 7.49 -13.97 -0.06
N LEU A 10 6.71 -14.61 0.82
CA LEU A 10 5.59 -13.97 1.51
C LEU A 10 6.06 -12.83 2.43
N ASN A 11 7.15 -13.02 3.18
CA ASN A 11 7.74 -11.93 3.98
C ASN A 11 8.26 -10.77 3.11
N GLY A 12 8.76 -11.08 1.91
CA GLY A 12 9.11 -10.06 0.92
C GLY A 12 7.87 -9.28 0.47
N GLN A 13 6.78 -10.00 0.16
CA GLN A 13 5.52 -9.39 -0.29
C GLN A 13 4.93 -8.45 0.77
N VAL A 14 4.95 -8.84 2.04
CA VAL A 14 4.51 -7.98 3.16
C VAL A 14 5.24 -6.63 3.18
N ASN A 15 6.54 -6.61 2.90
CA ASN A 15 7.28 -5.34 2.81
C ASN A 15 6.86 -4.52 1.59
N VAL A 16 6.59 -5.17 0.46
CA VAL A 16 6.15 -4.51 -0.78
C VAL A 16 4.80 -3.83 -0.57
N GLU A 17 3.78 -4.53 -0.07
CA GLU A 17 2.45 -3.92 0.11
C GLU A 17 2.48 -2.79 1.14
N LEU A 18 3.29 -2.92 2.21
CA LEU A 18 3.45 -1.84 3.18
C LEU A 18 4.10 -0.61 2.55
N GLN A 19 5.12 -0.81 1.70
CA GLN A 19 5.75 0.29 0.96
C GLN A 19 4.76 0.93 -0.03
N SER A 20 3.99 0.12 -0.76
CA SER A 20 2.94 0.57 -1.68
C SER A 20 1.89 1.42 -0.96
N ALA A 21 1.39 0.95 0.18
CA ALA A 21 0.44 1.69 1.02
C ALA A 21 1.00 3.08 1.40
N TYR A 22 2.21 3.14 1.95
CA TYR A 22 2.84 4.42 2.29
C TYR A 22 3.07 5.33 1.07
N GLN A 23 3.37 4.75 -0.09
CA GLN A 23 3.53 5.52 -1.33
C GLN A 23 2.22 6.17 -1.75
N TYR A 24 1.10 5.43 -1.76
CA TYR A 24 -0.22 6.01 -2.05
C TYR A 24 -0.65 7.00 -0.98
N LEU A 25 -0.30 6.75 0.28
CA LEU A 25 -0.54 7.68 1.38
C LEU A 25 0.18 9.03 1.15
N ALA A 26 1.44 8.98 0.70
CA ALA A 26 2.22 10.18 0.37
C ALA A 26 1.66 10.89 -0.87
N MET A 27 1.28 10.15 -1.92
CA MET A 27 0.66 10.70 -3.12
C MET A 27 -0.66 11.40 -2.82
N SER A 28 -1.49 10.81 -1.94
CA SER A 28 -2.72 11.45 -1.48
C SER A 28 -2.44 12.79 -0.80
N ALA A 29 -1.44 12.85 0.11
CA ALA A 29 -1.04 14.11 0.75
C ALA A 29 -0.54 15.14 -0.27
N PHE A 30 0.20 14.71 -1.28
CA PHE A 30 0.63 15.57 -2.38
C PHE A 30 -0.56 16.15 -3.16
N PHE A 31 -1.50 15.32 -3.61
CA PHE A 31 -2.67 15.78 -4.35
C PHE A 31 -3.60 16.67 -3.51
N GLU A 32 -3.71 16.41 -2.21
CA GLU A 32 -4.42 17.29 -1.28
C GLU A 32 -3.78 18.69 -1.26
N SER A 33 -2.44 18.76 -1.22
CA SER A 33 -1.70 20.04 -1.19
C SER A 33 -1.80 20.86 -2.48
N THR A 34 -2.17 20.24 -3.60
CA THR A 34 -2.33 20.88 -4.91
C THR A 34 -3.81 21.07 -5.30
N ASP A 35 -4.74 20.99 -4.34
CA ASP A 35 -6.20 21.11 -4.53
C ASP A 35 -6.82 20.09 -5.50
N LEU A 36 -6.14 18.95 -5.73
CA LEU A 36 -6.60 17.84 -6.56
C LEU A 36 -7.33 16.79 -5.71
N LYS A 37 -8.38 17.24 -5.00
CA LYS A 37 -9.10 16.45 -3.99
C LYS A 37 -9.63 15.09 -4.48
N GLY A 38 -10.04 14.99 -5.74
CA GLY A 38 -10.48 13.71 -6.32
C GLY A 38 -9.36 12.67 -6.39
N PHE A 39 -8.16 13.09 -6.80
CA PHE A 39 -6.97 12.23 -6.82
C PHE A 39 -6.49 11.92 -5.41
N SER A 40 -6.52 12.90 -4.50
CA SER A 40 -6.22 12.69 -3.08
C SER A 40 -7.09 11.58 -2.48
N HIS A 41 -8.40 11.64 -2.73
CA HIS A 41 -9.35 10.62 -2.26
C HIS A 41 -9.07 9.25 -2.87
N TRP A 42 -8.87 9.18 -4.19
CA TRP A 42 -8.56 7.92 -4.87
C TRP A 42 -7.29 7.26 -4.30
N MET A 43 -6.24 8.04 -4.06
CA MET A 43 -5.00 7.54 -3.47
C MET A 43 -5.18 7.07 -2.01
N ARG A 44 -6.14 7.60 -1.24
CA ARG A 44 -6.50 7.02 0.07
C ARG A 44 -7.16 5.66 -0.05
N ILE A 45 -8.00 5.46 -1.06
CA ILE A 45 -8.62 4.15 -1.32
C ILE A 45 -7.53 3.12 -1.64
N GLN A 46 -6.54 3.50 -2.45
CA GLN A 46 -5.41 2.61 -2.76
C GLN A 46 -4.55 2.29 -1.53
N ASP A 47 -4.24 3.26 -0.65
CA ASP A 47 -3.57 2.95 0.64
C ASP A 47 -4.39 1.98 1.51
N GLN A 48 -5.72 2.06 1.49
CA GLN A 48 -6.58 1.12 2.22
C GLN A 48 -6.58 -0.28 1.61
N GLU A 49 -6.57 -0.39 0.28
CA GLU A 49 -6.52 -1.66 -0.45
C GLU A 49 -5.21 -2.40 -0.15
N GLU A 50 -4.07 -1.74 -0.29
CA GLU A 50 -2.74 -2.33 0.00
C GLU A 50 -2.60 -2.75 1.47
N ARG A 51 -3.20 -1.99 2.41
CA ARG A 51 -3.25 -2.39 3.83
C ARG A 51 -4.15 -3.58 4.08
N ALA A 52 -5.20 -3.77 3.29
CA ALA A 52 -6.08 -4.93 3.38
C ALA A 52 -5.38 -6.18 2.84
N ASP A 53 -4.55 -6.06 1.80
CA ASP A 53 -3.75 -7.15 1.25
C ASP A 53 -2.69 -7.68 2.25
N LEU A 54 -2.27 -6.85 3.21
CA LEU A 54 -1.44 -7.27 4.35
C LEU A 54 -2.19 -8.09 5.41
N ALA A 55 -3.52 -8.05 5.46
CA ALA A 55 -4.33 -8.63 6.53
C ALA A 55 -4.74 -10.10 6.27
N ILE A 56 -4.07 -10.76 5.33
CA ILE A 56 -4.31 -12.15 4.89
C ILE A 56 -3.30 -13.09 5.54
#